data_AF-A0A371QP58-F1
#
_entry.id   AF-A0A371QP58-F1
#
_cell.length_a   1.000
_cell.length_b   1.000
_cell.length_c   1.000
_cell.angle_alpha   90.00
_cell.angle_beta   90.00
_cell.angle_gamma   90.00
#
_symmetry.space_group_name_H-M   'P 1'
#
loop_
_entity.id
_entity.type
_entity.pdbx_description
1 polymer ?
#
loop_
_entity_poly.entity_id
_entity_poly.type
_entity_poly.pdbx_seq_one_letter_code
_entity_poly.pdbx_strand_id
1 'polypeptide(L)'
;MKNALKHFPELEGEELQYVYNSVKDLDEEQFEVFKASYRARRKDPLLFLILAMLGFFGIAGIHRFFVGHIGIGLLYIVTIGFCGVGTIVDMINYKTFSFEYNRKQALQILQDIE
;
A
#
# COMPACT_ATOMS: atom_id res chain seq x y z
N MET A 1 24.63 1.57 -8.35
CA MET A 1 23.70 2.73 -8.48
C MET A 1 22.73 2.69 -9.67
N LYS A 2 23.05 2.11 -10.85
CA LYS A 2 22.12 2.06 -12.04
C LYS A 2 21.25 0.80 -12.21
N ASN A 3 21.32 -0.20 -11.31
CA ASN A 3 20.58 -1.47 -11.48
C ASN A 3 19.52 -1.76 -10.41
N ALA A 4 19.28 -0.88 -9.41
CA ALA A 4 18.23 -1.09 -8.41
C ALA A 4 16.83 -1.30 -9.04
N LEU A 5 16.55 -0.59 -10.15
CA LEU A 5 15.30 -0.73 -10.92
C LEU A 5 15.12 -2.13 -11.55
N LYS A 6 16.20 -2.86 -11.84
CA LYS A 6 16.11 -4.23 -12.38
C LYS A 6 15.70 -5.25 -11.31
N HIS A 7 15.89 -4.91 -10.03
CA HIS A 7 15.59 -5.83 -8.94
C HIS A 7 14.12 -5.78 -8.51
N PHE A 8 13.38 -4.74 -8.92
CA PHE A 8 11.97 -4.54 -8.58
C PHE A 8 11.11 -4.13 -9.80
N PRO A 9 10.98 -4.97 -10.84
CA PRO A 9 10.12 -4.67 -11.99
C PRO A 9 8.64 -4.49 -11.63
N GLU A 10 8.21 -5.03 -10.49
CA GLU A 10 6.83 -4.96 -10.00
C GLU A 10 6.47 -3.64 -9.30
N LEU A 11 7.44 -2.75 -9.09
CA LEU A 11 7.24 -1.45 -8.45
C LEU A 11 6.94 -0.36 -9.48
N GLU A 12 5.93 0.44 -9.22
CA GLU A 12 5.48 1.51 -10.12
C GLU A 12 5.27 2.83 -9.36
N GLY A 13 5.32 3.95 -10.09
CA GLY A 13 4.93 5.27 -9.59
C GLY A 13 5.67 5.72 -8.31
N GLU A 14 4.92 6.15 -7.31
CA GLU A 14 5.43 6.65 -6.03
C GLU A 14 6.14 5.57 -5.20
N GLU A 15 5.66 4.31 -5.28
CA GLU A 15 6.26 3.18 -4.56
C GLU A 15 7.70 2.92 -5.03
N LEU A 16 7.90 2.97 -6.35
CA LEU A 16 9.23 2.80 -6.96
C LEU A 16 10.21 3.88 -6.50
N GLN A 17 9.78 5.16 -6.56
CA GLN A 17 10.63 6.28 -6.15
C GLN A 17 10.97 6.20 -4.66
N TYR A 18 9.99 5.85 -3.83
CA TYR A 18 10.19 5.70 -2.39
C TYR A 18 11.20 4.60 -2.06
N VAL A 19 11.01 3.40 -2.60
CA VAL A 19 11.91 2.26 -2.35
C VAL A 19 13.31 2.56 -2.87
N TYR A 20 13.43 3.11 -4.09
CA TYR A 20 14.71 3.50 -4.66
C TYR A 20 15.50 4.45 -3.74
N ASN A 21 14.84 5.51 -3.25
CA ASN A 21 15.48 6.48 -2.37
C ASN A 21 15.85 5.91 -1.00
N SER A 22 15.11 4.90 -0.53
CA SER A 22 15.32 4.29 0.78
C SER A 22 16.45 3.26 0.78
N VAL A 23 16.66 2.57 -0.35
CA VAL A 23 17.67 1.51 -0.46
C VAL A 23 18.99 1.99 -1.10
N LYS A 24 19.07 3.25 -1.52
CA LYS A 24 20.24 3.79 -2.24
C LYS A 24 21.52 3.80 -1.40
N ASP A 25 21.38 3.92 -0.08
CA ASP A 25 22.47 4.05 0.89
C ASP A 25 22.76 2.74 1.64
N LEU A 26 22.00 1.67 1.37
CA LEU A 26 22.22 0.35 1.97
C LEU A 26 23.42 -0.35 1.33
N ASP A 27 24.12 -1.17 2.12
CA ASP A 27 25.12 -2.10 1.59
C ASP A 27 24.46 -3.29 0.84
N GLU A 28 25.29 -4.14 0.22
CA GLU A 28 24.80 -5.26 -0.60
C GLU A 28 24.11 -6.36 0.23
N GLU A 29 24.52 -6.57 1.47
CA GLU A 29 23.93 -7.56 2.39
C GLU A 29 22.56 -7.06 2.89
N GLN A 30 22.52 -5.83 3.40
CA GLN A 30 21.31 -5.12 3.81
C GLN A 30 20.29 -5.02 2.66
N PHE A 31 20.76 -4.76 1.44
CA PHE A 31 19.89 -4.70 0.25
C PHE A 31 19.21 -6.05 -0.05
N GLU A 32 19.95 -7.15 0.01
CA GLU A 32 19.40 -8.48 -0.24
C GLU A 32 18.39 -8.90 0.84
N VAL A 33 18.69 -8.60 2.11
CA VAL A 33 17.76 -8.81 3.24
C VAL A 33 16.50 -7.97 3.08
N PHE A 34 16.65 -6.70 2.71
CA PHE A 34 15.54 -5.80 2.43
C PHE A 34 14.68 -6.34 1.29
N LYS A 35 15.29 -6.72 0.17
CA LYS A 35 14.59 -7.23 -1.02
C LYS A 35 13.74 -8.46 -0.69
N ALA A 36 14.32 -9.44 0.02
CA ALA A 36 13.62 -10.66 0.40
C ALA A 36 12.44 -10.35 1.35
N SER A 37 12.69 -9.56 2.39
CA SER A 37 11.68 -9.19 3.39
C SER A 37 10.56 -8.33 2.80
N TYR A 38 10.92 -7.39 1.93
CA TYR A 38 9.97 -6.49 1.29
C TYR A 38 9.05 -7.24 0.36
N ARG A 39 9.58 -8.10 -0.52
CA ARG A 39 8.76 -8.93 -1.42
C ARG A 39 7.80 -9.84 -0.66
N ALA A 40 8.20 -10.37 0.48
CA ALA A 40 7.35 -11.23 1.31
C ALA A 40 6.20 -10.46 1.98
N ARG A 41 6.42 -9.21 2.38
CA ARG A 41 5.45 -8.39 3.13
C ARG A 41 4.61 -7.44 2.25
N ARG A 42 5.07 -7.13 1.03
CA ARG A 42 4.39 -6.26 0.07
C ARG A 42 3.03 -6.83 -0.30
N LYS A 43 2.03 -5.95 -0.43
CA LYS A 43 0.71 -6.28 -0.95
C LYS A 43 0.50 -5.65 -2.31
N ASP A 44 -0.05 -6.44 -3.23
CA ASP A 44 -0.37 -6.00 -4.59
C ASP A 44 -1.49 -4.95 -4.54
N PRO A 45 -1.36 -3.79 -5.22
CA PRO A 45 -2.44 -2.83 -5.38
C PRO A 45 -3.76 -3.44 -5.85
N LEU A 46 -3.70 -4.45 -6.72
CA LEU A 46 -4.89 -5.13 -7.23
C LEU A 46 -5.72 -5.77 -6.10
N LEU A 47 -5.08 -6.25 -5.02
CA LEU A 47 -5.77 -6.79 -3.86
C LEU A 47 -6.67 -5.72 -3.22
N PHE A 48 -6.18 -4.49 -3.08
CA PHE A 48 -6.98 -3.37 -2.54
C PHE A 48 -8.15 -3.03 -3.45
N LEU A 49 -7.97 -3.09 -4.77
CA LEU A 49 -9.05 -2.88 -5.74
C LEU A 49 -10.13 -3.98 -5.62
N ILE A 50 -9.72 -5.24 -5.55
CA ILE A 50 -10.64 -6.38 -5.39
C ILE A 50 -11.42 -6.24 -4.08
N LEU A 51 -10.75 -5.89 -2.98
CA LEU A 51 -11.39 -5.67 -1.69
C LEU A 51 -12.39 -4.51 -1.74
N ALA A 52 -12.06 -3.41 -2.44
CA ALA A 52 -12.97 -2.30 -2.67
C ALA A 52 -14.21 -2.76 -3.47
N MET A 53 -14.02 -3.52 -4.56
CA MET A 53 -15.13 -4.06 -5.38
C MET A 53 -16.02 -5.04 -4.60
N LEU A 54 -15.44 -5.91 -3.77
CA LEU A 54 -16.21 -6.81 -2.91
C LEU A 54 -17.01 -6.04 -1.85
N GLY A 55 -16.44 -4.95 -1.33
CA GLY A 55 -17.14 -4.00 -0.45
C GLY A 55 -18.33 -3.31 -1.12
N PHE A 56 -18.36 -3.20 -2.45
CA PHE A 56 -19.48 -2.65 -3.22
C PHE A 56 -20.70 -3.60 -3.26
N PHE A 57 -20.46 -4.91 -3.29
CA PHE A 57 -21.50 -5.92 -3.59
C PHE A 57 -22.05 -6.72 -2.40
N GLY A 58 -21.44 -6.66 -1.21
CA GLY A 58 -21.87 -7.54 -0.11
C GLY A 58 -21.75 -6.99 1.30
N ILE A 59 -20.70 -6.22 1.63
CA ILE A 59 -20.42 -5.81 3.00
C ILE A 59 -19.69 -4.45 2.99
N ALA A 60 -20.43 -3.37 2.80
CA ALA A 60 -19.86 -2.03 2.82
C ALA A 60 -19.29 -1.69 4.21
N GLY A 61 -17.99 -1.42 4.30
CA GLY A 61 -17.39 -0.78 5.47
C GLY A 61 -16.48 -1.65 6.36
N ILE A 62 -16.59 -2.99 6.36
CA ILE A 62 -15.73 -3.83 7.23
C ILE A 62 -14.25 -3.81 6.78
N HIS A 63 -13.99 -3.78 5.47
CA HIS A 63 -12.62 -3.66 4.96
C HIS A 63 -11.95 -2.32 5.31
N ARG A 64 -12.74 -1.27 5.54
CA ARG A 64 -12.25 0.08 5.86
C ARG A 64 -11.62 0.15 7.25
N PHE A 65 -12.07 -0.70 8.18
CA PHE A 65 -11.43 -0.91 9.47
C PHE A 65 -10.05 -1.58 9.36
N PHE A 66 -9.83 -2.39 8.33
CA PHE A 66 -8.56 -3.10 8.13
C PHE A 66 -7.45 -2.22 7.52
N VAL A 67 -7.83 -1.17 6.79
CA VAL A 67 -6.90 -0.24 6.12
C VAL A 67 -6.55 0.98 7.01
N GLY A 68 -7.27 1.21 8.11
CA GLY A 68 -6.87 2.19 9.15
C GLY A 68 -7.24 3.65 8.87
N HIS A 69 -8.05 3.95 7.86
CA HIS A 69 -8.52 5.32 7.56
C HIS A 69 -9.91 5.59 8.17
N ILE A 70 -10.00 5.60 9.50
CA ILE A 70 -11.25 5.81 10.24
C ILE A 70 -11.74 7.27 10.15
N GLY A 71 -10.83 8.26 10.05
CA GLY A 71 -11.18 9.69 10.13
C GLY A 71 -12.00 10.25 8.96
N ILE A 72 -11.69 9.85 7.72
CA ILE A 72 -12.46 10.26 6.54
C ILE A 72 -13.76 9.44 6.43
N GLY A 73 -13.76 8.20 6.93
CA GLY A 73 -14.95 7.36 6.98
C GLY A 73 -16.03 7.90 7.89
N LEU A 74 -15.67 8.44 9.06
CA LEU A 74 -16.64 8.93 10.05
C LEU A 74 -17.33 10.24 9.62
N LEU A 75 -16.61 11.15 8.96
CA LEU A 75 -17.17 12.40 8.41
C LEU A 75 -18.20 12.14 7.30
N TYR A 76 -18.11 10.97 6.66
CA TYR A 76 -18.98 10.51 5.57
C TYR A 76 -20.15 9.61 5.99
N ILE A 77 -20.16 9.07 7.21
CA ILE A 77 -21.25 8.22 7.73
C ILE A 77 -22.50 9.05 8.13
N VAL A 78 -22.35 10.36 8.34
CA VAL A 78 -23.45 11.25 8.81
C VAL A 78 -24.44 11.61 7.68
N THR A 79 -24.10 11.39 6.40
CA THR A 79 -25.00 11.60 5.25
C THR A 79 -25.46 10.25 4.68
N ILE A 80 -26.67 9.82 5.04
CA ILE A 80 -27.34 8.53 4.79
C ILE A 80 -27.48 8.20 3.28
N GLY A 81 -26.36 7.94 2.57
CA GLY A 81 -26.35 7.69 1.12
C GLY A 81 -25.05 7.08 0.59
N PHE A 82 -24.26 6.42 1.44
CA PHE A 82 -22.81 6.32 1.25
C PHE A 82 -22.20 4.93 1.03
N CYS A 83 -22.98 3.87 0.76
CA CYS A 83 -22.38 2.59 0.34
C CYS A 83 -21.74 2.69 -1.06
N GLY A 84 -22.31 3.49 -1.97
CA GLY A 84 -21.77 3.61 -3.34
C GLY A 84 -20.59 4.57 -3.44
N VAL A 85 -20.73 5.79 -2.90
CA VAL A 85 -19.73 6.86 -3.06
C VAL A 85 -18.42 6.54 -2.32
N GLY A 86 -18.49 5.96 -1.12
CA GLY A 86 -17.29 5.56 -0.37
C GLY A 86 -16.47 4.51 -1.11
N THR A 87 -17.14 3.51 -1.68
CA THR A 87 -16.46 2.48 -2.47
C THR A 87 -15.91 3.01 -3.80
N ILE A 88 -16.58 3.98 -4.44
CA ILE A 88 -16.06 4.65 -5.64
C ILE A 88 -14.77 5.41 -5.31
N VAL A 89 -14.75 6.17 -4.20
CA VAL A 89 -13.54 6.87 -3.75
C VAL A 89 -12.43 5.88 -3.44
N ASP A 90 -12.73 4.75 -2.81
CA ASP A 90 -11.74 3.70 -2.52
C ASP A 90 -11.20 3.04 -3.80
N MET A 91 -12.06 2.80 -4.79
CA MET A 91 -11.65 2.29 -6.12
C MET A 91 -10.77 3.29 -6.90
N ILE A 92 -10.92 4.59 -6.68
CA ILE A 92 -10.05 5.60 -7.30
C ILE A 92 -8.70 5.68 -6.56
N ASN A 93 -8.72 5.53 -5.22
CA ASN A 93 -7.54 5.71 -4.36
C ASN A 93 -6.82 4.39 -3.97
N TYR A 94 -7.18 3.25 -4.57
CA TYR A 94 -6.61 1.96 -4.21
C TYR A 94 -5.08 1.90 -4.32
N LYS A 95 -4.50 2.58 -5.31
CA LYS A 95 -3.03 2.68 -5.48
C LYS A 95 -2.38 3.41 -4.30
N THR A 96 -3.00 4.51 -3.86
CA THR A 96 -2.54 5.29 -2.71
C THR A 96 -2.59 4.46 -1.44
N PHE A 97 -3.67 3.71 -1.20
CA PHE A 97 -3.78 2.84 -0.03
C PHE A 97 -2.76 1.71 -0.03
N SER A 98 -2.54 1.09 -1.19
CA SER A 98 -1.49 0.07 -1.34
C SER A 98 -0.10 0.65 -1.09
N PHE A 99 0.18 1.84 -1.64
CA PHE A 99 1.44 2.53 -1.41
C PHE A 99 1.64 2.85 0.07
N GLU A 100 0.65 3.40 0.76
CA GLU A 100 0.75 3.70 2.19
C GLU A 100 1.03 2.45 3.04
N TYR A 101 0.35 1.35 2.74
CA TYR A 101 0.59 0.07 3.41
C TYR A 101 2.02 -0.43 3.14
N ASN A 102 2.43 -0.50 1.87
CA ASN A 102 3.75 -1.00 1.49
C ASN A 102 4.88 -0.10 2.01
N ARG A 103 4.66 1.22 2.07
CA ARG A 103 5.58 2.20 2.67
C ARG A 103 5.82 1.92 4.16
N LYS A 104 4.75 1.63 4.92
CA LYS A 104 4.87 1.25 6.34
C LYS A 104 5.70 -0.03 6.51
N GLN A 105 5.46 -1.03 5.66
CA GLN A 105 6.25 -2.27 5.68
C GLN A 105 7.72 -2.01 5.33
N ALA A 106 8.01 -1.20 4.31
CA ALA A 106 9.37 -0.81 3.97
C ALA A 106 10.09 -0.11 5.13
N LEU A 107 9.43 0.83 5.81
CA LEU A 107 9.98 1.51 6.98
C LEU A 107 10.35 0.55 8.10
N GLN A 108 9.44 -0.38 8.43
CA GLN A 108 9.70 -1.40 9.46
C GLN A 108 10.91 -2.26 9.09
N ILE A 109 10.99 -2.72 7.84
CA ILE A 109 12.12 -3.54 7.38
C ILE A 109 13.43 -2.76 7.43
N LEU A 110 13.44 -1.47 7.07
CA LEU A 110 14.64 -0.64 7.16
C LEU A 110 15.10 -0.47 8.61
N GLN A 111 14.16 -0.28 9.54
CA GLN A 111 14.46 -0.24 10.98
C GLN A 111 14.97 -1.57 11.53
N ASP A 112 14.55 -2.71 10.95
CA ASP A 112 15.01 -4.04 11.34
C ASP A 112 16.45 -4.35 10.82
N ILE A 113 16.95 -3.60 9.83
CA ILE A 113 18.21 -3.85 9.12
C ILE A 113 19.33 -2.84 9.49
N GLU A 114 18.96 -1.65 9.96
CA GLU A 114 19.87 -0.63 10.53
C GLU A 114 20.43 -1.06 11.89
#